data_AF-A0A7K9C801-F1
#
_entry.id   AF-A0A7K9C801-F1
#
_cell.length_a   1.000
_cell.length_b   1.000
_cell.length_c   1.000
_cell.angle_alpha   90.00
_cell.angle_beta   90.00
_cell.angle_gamma   90.00
#
_symmetry.space_group_name_H-M   'P 1'
#
loop_
_entity.id
_entity.type
_entity.pdbx_description
1 polymer ?
#
loop_
_entity_poly.entity_id
_entity_poly.type
_entity_poly.pdbx_seq_one_letter_code
_entity_poly.pdbx_strand_id
1 'polypeptide(L)'
;VAQQKAGAASQPSCPKKPAEEPAARAPDVDSLGFQAMDRNVPGLSHLILRKLNMKSYEDYKSAMDGRKSGSDFGIRTYFEMFQKMEDTFKFCAECKKLPDALPDPKSLRRCKRCQNVYYCSVGCQRANWPLHKKFCKKLKLVALDRLVEWLVFTGDIPFPTEPWPKPAAEVRGWQDWFCMQGQLEEKLSSIVGGRYMSLLWANAGKPRPEERELRDSVRRLVTDFHSRPLTLGLALRLFGISPLAKPLTLHVVGASHVETLNTRLSDYDELARMFPGHRGVEVVMVGVDVVDGPLMRPPLAVPVPPGGVYLSSYKGLYHDFWESQVETKLASRPDLVVGFHPG
;
A
#
# COMPACT_ATOMS: atom_id res chain seq x y z
N VAL A 1 1.83 80.58 29.56
CA VAL A 1 2.01 80.60 28.09
C VAL A 1 3.50 80.67 27.82
N ALA A 2 4.22 79.77 27.15
CA ALA A 2 3.94 78.47 26.57
C ALA A 2 5.30 77.75 26.31
N GLN A 3 5.30 76.44 26.51
CA GLN A 3 6.07 75.38 25.83
C GLN A 3 7.59 75.54 25.62
N GLN A 4 8.35 74.84 26.46
CA GLN A 4 9.66 74.29 26.15
C GLN A 4 9.49 73.03 25.28
N LYS A 5 10.17 72.96 24.13
CA LYS A 5 10.33 71.72 23.34
C LYS A 5 11.66 71.07 23.74
N ALA A 6 11.59 69.92 24.39
CA ALA A 6 12.72 69.02 24.64
C ALA A 6 12.65 67.82 23.68
N GLY A 7 13.82 67.35 23.24
CA GLY A 7 14.01 66.44 22.11
C GLY A 7 13.53 65.01 22.31
N ALA A 8 13.29 64.33 21.19
CA ALA A 8 12.99 62.91 21.14
C ALA A 8 14.20 62.14 20.58
N ALA A 9 14.77 61.29 21.43
CA ALA A 9 15.85 60.37 21.14
C ALA A 9 15.35 59.14 20.36
N SER A 10 16.25 58.58 19.55
CA SER A 10 16.09 57.40 18.70
C SER A 10 15.66 56.15 19.47
N GLN A 11 14.61 55.47 18.98
CA GLN A 11 14.18 54.17 19.47
C GLN A 11 15.17 53.05 19.06
N PRO A 12 15.51 52.11 19.96
CA PRO A 12 16.31 50.95 19.61
C PRO A 12 15.44 49.87 18.95
N SER A 13 15.87 49.40 17.78
CA SER A 13 15.24 48.33 17.01
C SER A 13 15.37 46.97 17.71
N CYS A 14 14.24 46.29 17.89
CA CYS A 14 14.14 44.93 18.42
C CYS A 14 14.90 43.92 17.52
N PRO A 15 15.74 43.01 18.06
CA PRO A 15 16.42 42.01 17.27
C PRO A 15 15.43 40.98 16.72
N LYS A 16 15.45 40.80 15.40
CA LYS A 16 14.63 39.82 14.67
C LYS A 16 14.97 38.41 15.16
N LYS A 17 13.93 37.63 15.49
CA LYS A 17 14.02 36.17 15.71
C LYS A 17 14.79 35.52 14.54
N PRO A 18 15.71 34.58 14.79
CA PRO A 18 16.28 33.76 13.74
C PRO A 18 15.14 33.06 12.99
N ALA A 19 15.16 33.12 11.67
CA ALA A 19 14.28 32.30 10.85
C ALA A 19 14.54 30.83 11.19
N GLU A 20 13.50 30.10 11.59
CA GLU A 20 13.55 28.64 11.63
C GLU A 20 14.01 28.17 10.25
N GLU A 21 15.17 27.52 10.22
CA GLU A 21 15.54 26.69 9.08
C GLU A 21 14.39 25.70 8.88
N PRO A 22 13.87 25.54 7.65
CA PRO A 22 12.86 24.53 7.40
C PRO A 22 13.47 23.19 7.81
N ALA A 23 12.87 22.56 8.82
CA ALA A 23 13.24 21.24 9.29
C ALA A 23 13.50 20.36 8.07
N ALA A 24 14.69 19.76 7.99
CA ALA A 24 15.09 18.94 6.87
C ALA A 24 13.94 17.96 6.58
N ARG A 25 13.31 18.12 5.42
CA ARG A 25 12.12 17.36 5.05
C ARG A 25 12.51 15.89 5.10
N ALA A 26 11.93 15.13 6.04
CA ALA A 26 12.28 13.73 6.21
C ALA A 26 12.11 13.01 4.86
N PRO A 27 13.07 12.16 4.45
CA PRO A 27 12.94 11.42 3.21
C PRO A 27 11.69 10.54 3.26
N ASP A 28 10.80 10.76 2.29
CA ASP A 28 9.60 9.97 2.03
C ASP A 28 9.99 8.71 1.24
N VAL A 29 9.41 7.56 1.59
CA VAL A 29 9.72 6.26 0.98
C VAL A 29 9.52 6.29 -0.54
N ASP A 30 8.48 7.00 -1.02
CA ASP A 30 8.19 7.11 -2.44
C ASP A 30 9.22 7.96 -3.19
N SER A 31 9.84 8.94 -2.53
CA SER A 31 10.89 9.74 -3.14
C SER A 31 12.11 8.88 -3.45
N LEU A 32 12.49 8.00 -2.51
CA LEU A 32 13.54 7.01 -2.71
C LEU A 32 13.16 5.99 -3.78
N GLY A 33 11.89 5.57 -3.82
CA GLY A 33 11.34 4.71 -4.87
C GLY A 33 11.46 5.32 -6.26
N PHE A 34 11.08 6.59 -6.43
CA PHE A 34 11.21 7.32 -7.70
C PHE A 34 12.66 7.45 -8.15
N GLN A 35 13.57 7.77 -7.23
CA GLN A 35 15.01 7.82 -7.52
C GLN A 35 15.55 6.46 -7.95
N ALA A 36 15.16 5.39 -7.26
CA ALA A 36 15.55 4.03 -7.61
C ALA A 36 15.02 3.62 -9.00
N MET A 37 13.79 3.99 -9.35
CA MET A 37 13.22 3.75 -10.67
C MET A 37 14.03 4.45 -11.77
N ASP A 38 14.37 5.73 -11.61
CA ASP A 38 15.12 6.47 -12.63
C ASP A 38 16.57 6.01 -12.77
N ARG A 39 17.20 5.58 -11.67
CA ARG A 39 18.54 4.97 -11.73
C ARG A 39 18.54 3.67 -12.56
N ASN A 40 17.46 2.90 -12.48
CA ASN A 40 17.32 1.64 -13.22
C ASN A 40 16.82 1.83 -14.66
N VAL A 41 15.92 2.79 -14.88
CA VAL A 41 15.29 3.11 -16.16
C VAL A 41 15.19 4.64 -16.26
N PRO A 42 16.17 5.30 -16.90
CA PRO A 42 16.21 6.76 -16.96
C PRO A 42 14.92 7.38 -17.52
N GLY A 43 14.28 8.23 -16.70
CA GLY A 43 13.04 8.95 -17.04
C GLY A 43 11.75 8.19 -16.78
N LEU A 44 11.81 7.01 -16.15
CA LEU A 44 10.61 6.22 -15.84
C LEU A 44 9.68 6.95 -14.88
N SER A 45 10.21 7.66 -13.88
CA SER A 45 9.38 8.42 -12.94
C SER A 45 8.54 9.48 -13.67
N HIS A 46 9.16 10.21 -14.61
CA HIS A 46 8.49 11.20 -15.45
C HIS A 46 7.46 10.56 -16.38
N LEU A 47 7.74 9.38 -16.92
CA LEU A 47 6.76 8.63 -17.71
C LEU A 47 5.54 8.27 -16.86
N ILE A 48 5.74 7.75 -15.65
CA ILE A 48 4.67 7.40 -14.71
C ILE A 48 3.79 8.61 -14.43
N LEU A 49 4.40 9.72 -13.98
CA LEU A 49 3.68 10.95 -13.66
C LEU A 49 2.86 11.44 -14.86
N ARG A 50 3.47 11.51 -16.05
CA ARG A 50 2.79 11.94 -17.27
C ARG A 50 1.61 11.03 -17.63
N LYS A 51 1.76 9.71 -17.51
CA LYS A 51 0.68 8.75 -17.83
C LYS A 51 -0.47 8.84 -16.84
N LEU A 52 -0.17 9.11 -15.58
CA LEU A 52 -1.15 9.33 -14.51
C LEU A 52 -1.69 10.77 -14.44
N ASN A 53 -1.34 11.63 -15.42
CA ASN A 53 -1.75 13.04 -15.47
C ASN A 53 -1.32 13.86 -14.24
N MET A 54 -0.13 13.57 -13.72
CA MET A 54 0.49 14.26 -12.59
C MET A 54 1.63 15.15 -13.07
N LYS A 55 1.74 16.35 -12.48
CA LYS A 55 2.72 17.37 -12.90
C LYS A 55 4.08 17.21 -12.23
N SER A 56 4.11 16.69 -11.01
CA SER A 56 5.33 16.52 -10.23
C SER A 56 5.18 15.41 -9.19
N TYR A 57 6.27 15.11 -8.48
CA TYR A 57 6.23 14.20 -7.35
C TYR A 57 5.36 14.74 -6.20
N GLU A 58 5.37 16.04 -5.94
CA GLU A 58 4.48 16.67 -4.95
C GLU A 58 3.01 16.49 -5.33
N ASP A 59 2.72 16.52 -6.63
CA ASP A 59 1.39 16.30 -7.18
C ASP A 59 0.93 14.83 -7.03
N TYR A 60 1.87 13.89 -7.13
CA TYR A 60 1.67 12.47 -6.79
C TYR A 60 1.43 12.29 -5.29
N LYS A 61 2.30 12.84 -4.45
CA LYS A 61 2.17 12.76 -2.98
C LYS A 61 0.84 13.35 -2.51
N SER A 62 0.46 14.50 -3.03
CA SER A 62 -0.84 15.12 -2.74
C SER A 62 -2.02 14.24 -3.17
N ALA A 63 -1.86 13.44 -4.22
CA ALA A 63 -2.88 12.48 -4.65
C ALA A 63 -2.96 11.29 -3.69
N MET A 64 -1.82 10.76 -3.24
CA MET A 64 -1.73 9.67 -2.26
C MET A 64 -2.27 10.08 -0.89
N ASP A 65 -2.11 11.34 -0.50
CA ASP A 65 -2.72 11.95 0.69
C ASP A 65 -4.23 12.19 0.55
N GLY A 66 -4.88 11.69 -0.51
CA GLY A 66 -6.33 11.81 -0.70
C GLY A 66 -6.83 13.22 -1.01
N ARG A 67 -5.93 14.18 -1.29
CA ARG A 67 -6.30 15.58 -1.60
C ARG A 67 -6.76 15.79 -3.05
N LYS A 68 -6.75 14.72 -3.85
CA LYS A 68 -7.27 14.71 -5.22
C LYS A 68 -8.43 13.74 -5.36
N SER A 69 -9.45 14.16 -6.09
CA SER A 69 -10.60 13.36 -6.47
C SER A 69 -10.34 12.56 -7.74
N GLY A 70 -11.13 11.51 -7.98
CA GLY A 70 -11.04 10.67 -9.18
C GLY A 70 -11.14 11.47 -10.50
N SER A 71 -11.92 12.55 -10.53
CA SER A 71 -12.04 13.44 -11.69
C SER A 71 -10.75 14.20 -12.02
N ASP A 72 -9.88 14.43 -11.03
CA ASP A 72 -8.65 15.21 -11.20
C ASP A 72 -7.58 14.46 -12.00
N PHE A 73 -7.69 13.13 -12.09
CA PHE A 73 -6.80 12.29 -12.90
C PHE A 73 -7.17 12.29 -14.38
N GLY A 74 -8.35 12.83 -14.74
CA GLY A 74 -8.81 12.93 -16.13
C GLY A 74 -9.10 11.57 -16.79
N ILE A 75 -9.23 10.49 -16.02
CA ILE A 75 -9.53 9.14 -16.52
C ILE A 75 -11.05 8.99 -16.67
N ARG A 76 -11.54 8.84 -17.90
CA ARG A 76 -12.98 8.85 -18.20
C ARG A 76 -13.60 7.47 -18.37
N THR A 77 -12.78 6.44 -18.57
CA THR A 77 -13.24 5.06 -18.81
C THR A 77 -12.33 4.04 -18.14
N TYR A 78 -12.87 2.84 -17.86
CA TYR A 78 -12.07 1.73 -17.37
C TYR A 78 -10.98 1.30 -18.36
N PHE A 79 -11.28 1.34 -19.66
CA PHE A 79 -10.28 1.08 -20.70
C PHE A 79 -9.10 2.04 -20.59
N GLU A 80 -9.36 3.34 -20.45
CA GLU A 80 -8.33 4.36 -20.28
C GLU A 80 -7.52 4.14 -18.99
N MET A 81 -8.19 3.80 -17.89
CA MET A 81 -7.55 3.46 -16.61
C MET A 81 -6.54 2.32 -16.77
N PHE A 82 -6.98 1.17 -17.28
CA PHE A 82 -6.13 0.00 -17.46
C PHE A 82 -5.01 0.25 -18.48
N GLN A 83 -5.28 1.02 -19.55
CA GLN A 83 -4.26 1.37 -20.54
C GLN A 83 -3.19 2.30 -19.93
N LYS A 84 -3.58 3.30 -19.12
CA LYS A 84 -2.65 4.18 -18.42
C LYS A 84 -1.80 3.40 -17.42
N MET A 85 -2.41 2.50 -16.65
CA MET A 85 -1.69 1.58 -15.75
C MET A 85 -0.71 0.69 -16.52
N GLU A 86 -1.09 0.15 -17.69
CA GLU A 86 -0.18 -0.64 -18.54
C GLU A 86 1.00 0.20 -19.05
N ASP A 87 0.74 1.46 -19.40
CA ASP A 87 1.74 2.35 -19.97
C ASP A 87 2.81 2.83 -18.96
N THR A 88 2.54 2.77 -17.64
CA THR A 88 3.48 3.24 -16.60
C THR A 88 4.76 2.41 -16.50
N PHE A 89 4.75 1.16 -16.97
CA PHE A 89 5.92 0.26 -16.97
C PHE A 89 6.28 -0.25 -18.36
N LYS A 90 5.81 0.44 -19.42
CA LYS A 90 6.06 0.05 -20.82
C LYS A 90 7.40 0.56 -21.31
N PHE A 91 8.48 -0.16 -21.01
CA PHE A 91 9.84 0.12 -21.49
C PHE A 91 10.58 -1.17 -21.88
N CYS A 92 11.68 -1.07 -22.63
CA CYS A 92 12.43 -2.26 -23.01
C CYS A 92 13.17 -2.86 -21.79
N ALA A 93 12.89 -4.12 -21.46
CA ALA A 93 13.50 -4.79 -20.32
C ALA A 93 15.02 -4.99 -20.46
N GLU A 94 15.55 -4.99 -21.69
CA GLU A 94 16.97 -5.11 -21.99
C GLU A 94 17.67 -3.74 -22.00
N CYS A 95 17.40 -2.90 -22.99
CA CYS A 95 18.11 -1.65 -23.19
C CYS A 95 17.56 -0.45 -22.40
N LYS A 96 16.52 -0.68 -21.58
CA LYS A 96 15.86 0.32 -20.70
C LYS A 96 15.28 1.54 -21.41
N LYS A 97 15.26 1.56 -22.74
CA LYS A 97 14.66 2.65 -23.51
C LYS A 97 13.15 2.72 -23.29
N LEU A 98 12.68 3.93 -22.97
CA LEU A 98 11.28 4.31 -22.94
C LEU A 98 10.70 4.44 -24.36
N PRO A 99 9.36 4.45 -24.54
CA PRO A 99 8.73 4.53 -25.86
C PRO A 99 9.20 5.75 -26.68
N ASP A 100 9.35 6.90 -26.04
CA ASP A 100 9.72 8.16 -26.70
C ASP A 100 11.19 8.19 -27.15
N ALA A 101 12.03 7.30 -26.60
CA ALA A 101 13.44 7.15 -26.97
C ALA A 101 13.67 6.11 -28.08
N LEU A 102 12.59 5.58 -28.67
CA LEU A 102 12.65 4.59 -29.74
C LEU A 102 12.33 5.25 -31.10
N PRO A 103 12.97 4.81 -32.20
CA PRO A 103 12.66 5.31 -33.55
C PRO A 103 11.19 5.11 -33.94
N ASP A 104 10.60 3.99 -33.52
CA ASP A 104 9.17 3.73 -33.61
C ASP A 104 8.67 3.26 -32.24
N PRO A 105 7.85 4.04 -31.52
CA PRO A 105 7.26 3.62 -30.24
C PRO A 105 6.42 2.33 -30.34
N LYS A 106 5.87 2.00 -31.52
CA LYS A 106 5.11 0.76 -31.76
C LYS A 106 5.99 -0.48 -31.83
N SER A 107 7.32 -0.32 -31.86
CA SER A 107 8.28 -1.43 -31.81
C SER A 107 8.30 -2.17 -30.48
N LEU A 108 7.83 -1.56 -29.37
CA LEU A 108 7.74 -2.21 -28.07
C LEU A 108 6.68 -3.31 -28.07
N ARG A 109 7.15 -4.55 -28.05
CA ARG A 109 6.31 -5.75 -28.01
C ARG A 109 6.47 -6.48 -26.70
N ARG A 110 5.34 -6.87 -26.13
CA ARG A 110 5.29 -7.69 -24.92
C ARG A 110 5.73 -9.12 -25.19
N CYS A 111 6.36 -9.75 -24.20
CA CYS A 111 6.59 -11.19 -24.21
C CYS A 111 5.25 -11.92 -24.32
N LYS A 112 5.07 -12.72 -25.37
CA LYS A 112 3.83 -13.48 -25.61
C LYS A 112 3.48 -14.47 -24.50
N ARG A 113 4.48 -14.92 -23.72
CA ARG A 113 4.29 -15.92 -22.64
C ARG A 113 3.81 -15.29 -21.34
N CYS A 114 4.50 -14.25 -20.86
CA CYS A 114 4.20 -13.66 -19.55
C CYS A 114 3.35 -12.40 -19.60
N GLN A 115 3.27 -11.72 -20.75
CA GLN A 115 2.49 -10.49 -20.94
C GLN A 115 2.87 -9.33 -19.96
N ASN A 116 4.04 -9.40 -19.31
CA ASN A 116 4.47 -8.45 -18.27
C ASN A 116 5.68 -7.59 -18.65
N VAL A 117 6.52 -8.05 -19.57
CA VAL A 117 7.76 -7.34 -19.97
C VAL A 117 7.75 -7.03 -21.46
N TYR A 118 8.40 -5.94 -21.85
CA TYR A 118 8.45 -5.44 -23.23
C TYR A 118 9.86 -5.43 -23.78
N TYR A 119 9.97 -5.56 -25.10
CA TYR A 119 11.21 -5.47 -25.85
C TYR A 119 10.99 -4.62 -27.09
N CYS A 120 11.93 -3.73 -27.42
CA CYS A 120 11.86 -2.94 -28.65
C CYS A 120 12.25 -3.76 -29.90
N SER A 121 12.91 -4.90 -29.71
CA SER A 121 13.33 -5.77 -30.81
C SER A 121 13.48 -7.23 -30.37
N VAL A 122 13.49 -8.14 -31.36
CA VAL A 122 13.82 -9.56 -31.14
C VAL A 122 15.24 -9.72 -30.61
N GLY A 123 16.17 -8.83 -31.02
CA GLY A 123 17.54 -8.82 -30.51
C GLY A 123 17.59 -8.58 -29.00
N CYS A 124 16.90 -7.54 -28.51
CA CYS A 124 16.77 -7.25 -27.08
C CYS A 124 16.08 -8.41 -26.32
N GLN A 125 15.06 -9.03 -26.91
CA GLN A 125 14.40 -10.19 -26.29
C GLN A 125 15.36 -11.39 -26.15
N ARG A 126 16.16 -11.69 -27.19
CA ARG A 126 17.12 -12.79 -27.16
C ARG A 126 18.25 -12.53 -26.16
N ALA A 127 18.77 -11.30 -26.11
CA ALA A 127 19.80 -10.89 -25.16
C ALA A 127 19.31 -11.05 -23.71
N ASN A 128 18.07 -10.65 -23.40
CA ASN A 128 17.52 -10.75 -22.07
C ASN A 128 17.07 -12.16 -21.67
N TRP A 129 16.88 -13.07 -22.64
CA TRP A 129 16.27 -14.38 -22.43
C TRP A 129 16.91 -15.24 -21.32
N PRO A 130 18.25 -15.30 -21.17
CA PRO A 130 18.89 -16.09 -20.11
C PRO A 130 18.46 -15.68 -18.69
N LEU A 131 18.18 -14.39 -18.47
CA LEU A 131 17.65 -13.86 -17.23
C LEU A 131 16.13 -14.01 -17.19
N HIS A 132 15.44 -13.54 -18.24
CA HIS A 132 13.98 -13.51 -18.27
C HIS A 132 13.34 -14.89 -18.10
N LYS A 133 13.90 -15.95 -18.70
CA LYS A 133 13.32 -17.30 -18.67
C LYS A 133 13.14 -17.84 -17.25
N LYS A 134 13.98 -17.41 -16.30
CA LYS A 134 13.92 -17.81 -14.88
C LYS A 134 12.66 -17.29 -14.19
N PHE A 135 12.16 -16.14 -14.64
CA PHE A 135 11.03 -15.43 -14.02
C PHE A 135 9.80 -15.36 -14.91
N CYS A 136 9.89 -15.71 -16.19
CA CYS A 136 8.80 -15.59 -17.18
C CYS A 136 7.48 -16.19 -16.68
N LYS A 137 7.52 -17.37 -16.04
CA LYS A 137 6.32 -18.00 -15.45
C LYS A 137 5.74 -17.18 -14.29
N LYS A 138 6.58 -16.72 -13.35
CA LYS A 138 6.15 -15.86 -12.22
C LYS A 138 5.60 -14.53 -12.72
N LEU A 139 6.23 -13.94 -13.73
CA LEU A 139 5.78 -12.69 -14.36
C LEU A 139 4.41 -12.84 -15.04
N LYS A 140 4.02 -14.04 -15.49
CA LYS A 140 2.65 -14.30 -15.96
C LYS A 140 1.64 -14.13 -14.81
N LEU A 141 1.99 -14.63 -13.62
CA LEU A 141 1.15 -14.47 -12.43
C LEU A 141 1.08 -12.99 -12.03
N VAL A 142 2.20 -12.27 -11.98
CA VAL A 142 2.23 -10.82 -11.68
C VAL A 142 1.37 -10.02 -12.66
N ALA A 143 1.45 -10.32 -13.97
CA ALA A 143 0.64 -9.64 -14.98
C ALA A 143 -0.87 -9.85 -14.77
N LEU A 144 -1.25 -11.00 -14.22
CA LEU A 144 -2.63 -11.33 -13.89
C LEU A 144 -3.05 -10.67 -12.58
N ASP A 145 -2.27 -10.87 -11.52
CA ASP A 145 -2.57 -10.41 -10.16
C ASP A 145 -2.73 -8.88 -10.13
N ARG A 146 -1.87 -8.13 -10.83
CA ARG A 146 -1.98 -6.66 -10.90
C ARG A 146 -3.30 -6.17 -11.51
N LEU A 147 -3.90 -6.95 -12.42
CA LEU A 147 -5.22 -6.61 -12.94
C LEU A 147 -6.31 -6.99 -11.93
N VAL A 148 -6.26 -8.21 -11.40
CA VAL A 148 -7.27 -8.73 -10.47
C VAL A 148 -7.27 -7.96 -9.15
N GLU A 149 -6.14 -7.39 -8.73
CA GLU A 149 -5.99 -6.50 -7.58
C GLU A 149 -6.94 -5.29 -7.65
N TRP A 150 -7.35 -4.86 -8.84
CA TRP A 150 -8.36 -3.82 -8.99
C TRP A 150 -9.71 -4.19 -8.32
N LEU A 151 -10.04 -5.48 -8.19
CA LEU A 151 -11.25 -5.95 -7.50
C LEU A 151 -11.20 -5.73 -5.98
N VAL A 152 -10.06 -5.39 -5.41
CA VAL A 152 -9.99 -4.94 -4.02
C VAL A 152 -10.86 -3.69 -3.84
N PHE A 153 -10.79 -2.76 -4.79
CA PHE A 153 -11.54 -1.51 -4.75
C PHE A 153 -13.05 -1.70 -4.93
N THR A 154 -13.48 -2.87 -5.41
CA THR A 154 -14.91 -3.20 -5.55
C THR A 154 -15.48 -3.80 -4.28
N GLY A 155 -14.62 -4.14 -3.30
CA GLY A 155 -15.00 -4.77 -2.04
C GLY A 155 -15.15 -6.29 -2.13
N ASP A 156 -14.94 -6.89 -3.31
CA ASP A 156 -15.09 -8.33 -3.52
C ASP A 156 -13.93 -9.14 -2.93
N ILE A 157 -12.77 -8.51 -2.72
CA ILE A 157 -11.54 -9.14 -2.19
C ILE A 157 -10.95 -8.28 -1.04
N PRO A 158 -10.44 -8.90 0.04
CA PRO A 158 -10.68 -10.29 0.43
C PRO A 158 -12.14 -10.53 0.83
N PHE A 159 -12.60 -11.75 0.59
CA PHE A 159 -13.92 -12.19 1.03
C PHE A 159 -13.98 -12.31 2.56
N PRO A 160 -15.17 -12.18 3.18
CA PRO A 160 -15.34 -12.39 4.61
C PRO A 160 -14.94 -13.80 5.06
N THR A 161 -14.29 -13.89 6.21
CA THR A 161 -13.88 -15.14 6.86
C THR A 161 -14.57 -15.29 8.21
N GLU A 162 -14.66 -16.54 8.69
CA GLU A 162 -15.35 -16.91 9.92
C GLU A 162 -14.34 -17.13 11.06
N PRO A 163 -14.79 -17.21 12.33
CA PRO A 163 -13.94 -17.65 13.43
C PRO A 163 -13.22 -18.96 13.10
N TRP A 164 -11.95 -19.06 13.48
CA TRP A 164 -11.15 -20.22 13.10
C TRP A 164 -11.73 -21.50 13.74
N PRO A 165 -11.97 -22.56 12.94
CA PRO A 165 -12.52 -23.81 13.45
C PRO A 165 -11.50 -24.63 14.25
N LYS A 166 -10.22 -24.24 14.25
CA LYS A 166 -9.14 -24.90 14.99
C LYS A 166 -8.13 -23.90 15.55
N PRO A 167 -7.41 -24.25 16.62
CA PRO A 167 -6.40 -23.39 17.22
C PRO A 167 -5.31 -22.95 16.25
N ALA A 168 -4.80 -21.74 16.45
CA ALA A 168 -3.70 -21.19 15.67
C ALA A 168 -2.45 -22.08 15.59
N ALA A 169 -2.20 -22.91 16.62
CA ALA A 169 -1.07 -23.83 16.66
C ALA A 169 -1.14 -24.94 15.57
N GLU A 170 -2.35 -25.25 15.08
CA GLU A 170 -2.58 -26.34 14.12
C GLU A 170 -2.57 -25.88 12.66
N VAL A 171 -2.47 -24.58 12.40
CA VAL A 171 -2.45 -24.00 11.05
C VAL A 171 -1.00 -23.79 10.62
N ARG A 172 -0.49 -24.62 9.70
CA ARG A 172 0.92 -24.61 9.28
C ARG A 172 1.21 -23.81 8.03
N GLY A 173 0.18 -23.42 7.27
CA GLY A 173 0.35 -22.58 6.10
C GLY A 173 -0.96 -22.28 5.39
N TRP A 174 -0.85 -21.64 4.22
CA TRP A 174 -2.01 -21.18 3.45
C TRP A 174 -2.97 -22.29 3.05
N GLN A 175 -2.47 -23.50 2.77
CA GLN A 175 -3.35 -24.62 2.45
C GLN A 175 -4.28 -24.96 3.63
N ASP A 176 -3.74 -25.03 4.85
CA ASP A 176 -4.53 -25.26 6.05
C ASP A 176 -5.52 -24.11 6.27
N TRP A 177 -5.08 -22.86 6.05
CA TRP A 177 -5.93 -21.68 6.18
C TRP A 177 -7.09 -21.69 5.19
N PHE A 178 -6.84 -22.01 3.92
CA PHE A 178 -7.90 -22.13 2.90
C PHE A 178 -8.87 -23.26 3.22
N CYS A 179 -8.39 -24.40 3.74
CA CYS A 179 -9.26 -25.50 4.16
C CYS A 179 -10.19 -25.13 5.34
N MET A 180 -9.87 -24.09 6.12
CA MET A 180 -10.76 -23.59 7.16
C MET A 180 -11.88 -22.69 6.62
N GLN A 181 -11.76 -22.20 5.39
CA GLN A 181 -12.72 -21.26 4.84
C GLN A 181 -13.99 -21.99 4.38
N GLY A 182 -15.08 -21.79 5.10
CA GLY A 182 -16.40 -22.28 4.71
C GLY A 182 -16.79 -21.76 3.33
N GLN A 183 -17.35 -22.64 2.49
CA GLN A 183 -17.84 -22.32 1.13
C GLN A 183 -16.78 -21.67 0.22
N LEU A 184 -15.49 -22.00 0.41
CA LEU A 184 -14.39 -21.37 -0.35
C LEU A 184 -14.62 -21.39 -1.87
N GLU A 185 -15.01 -22.52 -2.43
CA GLU A 185 -15.20 -22.62 -3.88
C GLU A 185 -16.39 -21.80 -4.39
N GLU A 186 -17.45 -21.63 -3.58
CA GLU A 186 -18.58 -20.75 -3.92
C GLU A 186 -18.16 -19.28 -3.87
N LYS A 187 -17.42 -18.88 -2.83
CA LYS A 187 -16.84 -17.54 -2.69
C LYS A 187 -15.96 -17.19 -3.90
N LEU A 188 -15.06 -18.10 -4.28
CA LEU A 188 -14.19 -17.94 -5.45
C LEU A 188 -14.99 -17.89 -6.76
N SER A 189 -15.99 -18.75 -6.91
CA SER A 189 -16.84 -18.77 -8.11
C SER A 189 -17.65 -17.48 -8.25
N SER A 190 -18.16 -16.93 -7.15
CA SER A 190 -18.87 -15.66 -7.12
C SER A 190 -18.00 -14.50 -7.60
N ILE A 191 -16.75 -14.41 -7.11
CA ILE A 191 -15.80 -13.37 -7.51
C ILE A 191 -15.44 -13.50 -9.00
N VAL A 192 -15.11 -14.72 -9.46
CA VAL A 192 -14.69 -14.96 -10.85
C VAL A 192 -15.85 -14.82 -11.85
N GLY A 193 -17.07 -15.17 -11.44
CA GLY A 193 -18.30 -14.95 -12.19
C GLY A 193 -18.88 -13.53 -12.09
N GLY A 194 -18.30 -12.69 -11.22
CA GLY A 194 -18.85 -11.39 -10.88
C GLY A 194 -18.82 -10.35 -12.02
N ARG A 195 -19.64 -9.31 -11.84
CA ARG A 195 -19.75 -8.17 -12.78
C ARG A 195 -18.40 -7.48 -12.99
N TYR A 196 -17.67 -7.22 -11.91
CA TYR A 196 -16.40 -6.50 -11.98
C TYR A 196 -15.29 -7.30 -12.64
N MET A 197 -15.24 -8.63 -12.43
CA MET A 197 -14.32 -9.50 -13.17
C MET A 197 -14.58 -9.43 -14.69
N SER A 198 -15.85 -9.43 -15.09
CA SER A 198 -16.24 -9.30 -16.50
C SER A 198 -15.89 -7.92 -17.07
N LEU A 199 -16.11 -6.85 -16.29
CA LEU A 199 -15.76 -5.48 -16.66
C LEU A 199 -14.24 -5.30 -16.84
N LEU A 200 -13.44 -5.85 -15.92
CA LEU A 200 -11.98 -5.82 -15.99
C LEU A 200 -11.50 -6.39 -17.31
N TRP A 201 -11.90 -7.61 -17.67
CA TRP A 201 -11.39 -8.26 -18.88
C TRP A 201 -11.95 -7.67 -20.17
N ALA A 202 -13.12 -7.04 -20.14
CA ALA A 202 -13.63 -6.25 -21.26
C ALA A 202 -12.77 -4.99 -21.54
N ASN A 203 -12.04 -4.48 -20.54
CA ASN A 203 -11.31 -3.22 -20.63
C ASN A 203 -9.77 -3.36 -20.55
N ALA A 204 -9.24 -4.49 -20.10
CA ALA A 204 -7.80 -4.68 -19.86
C ALA A 204 -6.94 -4.80 -21.14
N GLY A 205 -7.55 -4.95 -22.33
CA GLY A 205 -6.80 -5.14 -23.59
C GLY A 205 -5.97 -6.43 -23.63
N LYS A 206 -6.36 -7.43 -22.83
CA LYS A 206 -5.72 -8.75 -22.71
C LYS A 206 -6.77 -9.85 -22.83
N PRO A 207 -6.43 -11.02 -23.42
CA PRO A 207 -7.34 -12.15 -23.43
C PRO A 207 -7.63 -12.59 -21.99
N ARG A 208 -8.90 -12.90 -21.71
CA ARG A 208 -9.31 -13.43 -20.41
C ARG A 208 -8.61 -14.78 -20.17
N PRO A 209 -7.92 -14.96 -19.02
CA PRO A 209 -7.32 -16.24 -18.65
C PRO A 209 -8.35 -17.33 -18.39
N GLU A 210 -7.87 -18.57 -18.30
CA GLU A 210 -8.70 -19.70 -17.84
C GLU A 210 -9.19 -19.47 -16.41
N GLU A 211 -10.36 -20.02 -16.10
CA GLU A 211 -11.00 -19.84 -14.79
C GLU A 211 -10.11 -20.27 -13.62
N ARG A 212 -9.37 -21.37 -13.80
CA ARG A 212 -8.39 -21.85 -12.80
C ARG A 212 -7.33 -20.80 -12.49
N GLU A 213 -6.78 -20.13 -13.50
CA GLU A 213 -5.76 -19.09 -13.31
C GLU A 213 -6.33 -17.88 -12.56
N LEU A 214 -7.60 -17.53 -12.82
CA LEU A 214 -8.32 -16.48 -12.11
C LEU A 214 -8.54 -16.84 -10.64
N ARG A 215 -9.01 -18.06 -10.34
CA ARG A 215 -9.18 -18.53 -8.95
C ARG A 215 -7.84 -18.50 -8.20
N ASP A 216 -6.76 -18.94 -8.85
CA ASP A 216 -5.43 -18.91 -8.23
C ASP A 216 -4.92 -17.48 -8.00
N SER A 217 -5.28 -16.54 -8.86
CA SER A 217 -4.99 -15.10 -8.67
C SER A 217 -5.75 -14.54 -7.47
N VAL A 218 -7.05 -14.82 -7.36
CA VAL A 218 -7.85 -14.42 -6.20
C VAL A 218 -7.27 -15.00 -4.91
N ARG A 219 -6.86 -16.28 -4.91
CA ARG A 219 -6.18 -16.88 -3.74
C ARG A 219 -4.90 -16.12 -3.37
N ARG A 220 -4.03 -15.80 -4.34
CA ARG A 220 -2.79 -15.04 -4.07
C ARG A 220 -3.09 -13.65 -3.48
N LEU A 221 -4.07 -12.94 -4.00
CA LEU A 221 -4.47 -11.64 -3.45
C LEU A 221 -5.02 -11.78 -2.03
N VAL A 222 -5.88 -12.76 -1.78
CA VAL A 222 -6.38 -13.04 -0.42
C VAL A 222 -5.23 -13.33 0.55
N THR A 223 -4.22 -14.10 0.12
CA THR A 223 -3.02 -14.34 0.97
C THR A 223 -2.22 -13.07 1.22
N ASP A 224 -2.12 -12.16 0.23
CA ASP A 224 -1.42 -10.88 0.39
C ASP A 224 -2.11 -9.99 1.45
N PHE A 225 -3.44 -9.87 1.38
CA PHE A 225 -4.24 -9.11 2.35
C PHE A 225 -4.14 -9.66 3.77
N HIS A 226 -4.30 -10.97 3.95
CA HIS A 226 -4.27 -11.57 5.28
C HIS A 226 -2.86 -11.75 5.84
N SER A 227 -1.80 -11.60 5.04
CA SER A 227 -0.42 -11.77 5.51
C SER A 227 -0.09 -10.86 6.69
N ARG A 228 -0.53 -9.59 6.66
CA ARG A 228 -0.25 -8.62 7.74
C ARG A 228 -0.90 -9.02 9.08
N PRO A 229 -2.23 -9.15 9.19
CA PRO A 229 -2.86 -9.54 10.46
C PRO A 229 -2.42 -10.94 10.93
N LEU A 230 -2.20 -11.90 10.02
CA LEU A 230 -1.73 -13.23 10.41
C LEU A 230 -0.29 -13.23 10.91
N THR A 231 0.57 -12.36 10.37
CA THR A 231 1.93 -12.18 10.88
C THR A 231 1.92 -11.60 12.30
N LEU A 232 1.04 -10.63 12.57
CA LEU A 232 0.85 -10.12 13.94
C LEU A 232 0.40 -11.24 14.88
N GLY A 233 -0.63 -12.00 14.50
CA GLY A 233 -1.12 -13.10 15.32
C GLY A 233 -0.09 -14.20 15.54
N LEU A 234 0.70 -14.52 14.52
CA LEU A 234 1.82 -15.46 14.65
C LEU A 234 2.88 -14.92 15.62
N ALA A 235 3.24 -13.64 15.52
CA ALA A 235 4.20 -13.01 16.44
C ALA A 235 3.72 -13.08 17.89
N LEU A 236 2.45 -12.76 18.17
CA LEU A 236 1.85 -12.86 19.50
C LEU A 236 2.01 -14.29 20.07
N ARG A 237 1.74 -15.31 19.24
CA ARG A 237 1.92 -16.72 19.63
C ARG A 237 3.38 -17.05 19.92
N LEU A 238 4.30 -16.64 19.05
CA LEU A 238 5.73 -16.96 19.18
C LEU A 238 6.39 -16.27 20.38
N PHE A 239 5.94 -15.06 20.72
CA PHE A 239 6.45 -14.30 21.88
C PHE A 239 5.68 -14.56 23.17
N GLY A 240 4.67 -15.45 23.17
CA GLY A 240 3.88 -15.77 24.36
C GLY A 240 2.99 -14.63 24.85
N ILE A 241 2.66 -13.67 23.98
CA ILE A 241 1.78 -12.54 24.29
C ILE A 241 0.34 -13.00 24.05
N SER A 242 -0.43 -13.18 25.12
CA SER A 242 -1.80 -13.72 25.03
C SER A 242 -2.85 -12.62 24.89
N PRO A 243 -3.59 -12.54 23.76
CA PRO A 243 -4.71 -11.60 23.59
C PRO A 243 -5.91 -11.92 24.49
N LEU A 244 -5.94 -13.11 25.08
CA LEU A 244 -6.99 -13.55 26.02
C LEU A 244 -6.75 -13.03 27.43
N ALA A 245 -5.50 -12.68 27.78
CA ALA A 245 -5.13 -12.29 29.13
C ALA A 245 -5.49 -10.83 29.44
N LYS A 246 -5.28 -9.93 28.46
CA LYS A 246 -5.50 -8.49 28.60
C LYS A 246 -5.71 -7.84 27.22
N PRO A 247 -6.30 -6.64 27.15
CA PRO A 247 -6.29 -5.85 25.92
C PRO A 247 -4.86 -5.60 25.46
N LEU A 248 -4.62 -5.62 24.15
CA LEU A 248 -3.29 -5.43 23.57
C LEU A 248 -3.21 -4.17 22.70
N THR A 249 -2.05 -3.52 22.73
CA THR A 249 -1.69 -2.44 21.79
C THR A 249 -0.49 -2.89 20.96
N LEU A 250 -0.65 -2.94 19.64
CA LEU A 250 0.38 -3.35 18.68
C LEU A 250 0.77 -2.13 17.85
N HIS A 251 2.06 -1.80 17.78
CA HIS A 251 2.54 -0.73 16.92
C HIS A 251 3.10 -1.30 15.62
N VAL A 252 2.63 -0.79 14.49
CA VAL A 252 3.23 -1.02 13.18
C VAL A 252 4.07 0.20 12.83
N VAL A 253 5.39 0.04 12.81
CA VAL A 253 6.34 1.15 12.61
C VAL A 253 6.81 1.24 11.18
N GLY A 254 6.97 2.48 10.70
CA GLY A 254 7.24 2.75 9.30
C GLY A 254 6.07 2.36 8.39
N ALA A 255 4.84 2.45 8.90
CA ALA A 255 3.64 2.25 8.09
C ALA A 255 3.59 3.29 6.97
N SER A 256 3.27 2.84 5.76
CA SER A 256 3.17 3.66 4.57
C SER A 256 1.82 3.46 3.89
N HIS A 257 1.63 4.08 2.72
CA HIS A 257 0.49 3.81 1.86
C HIS A 257 0.30 2.31 1.57
N VAL A 258 1.35 1.49 1.62
CA VAL A 258 1.27 0.03 1.46
C VAL A 258 0.38 -0.62 2.54
N GLU A 259 0.44 -0.13 3.77
CA GLU A 259 -0.35 -0.63 4.90
C GLU A 259 -1.66 0.12 5.11
N THR A 260 -1.75 1.39 4.67
CA THR A 260 -2.85 2.29 5.06
C THR A 260 -3.79 2.67 3.92
N LEU A 261 -3.37 2.55 2.65
CA LEU A 261 -4.19 2.95 1.51
C LEU A 261 -5.34 1.96 1.29
N ASN A 262 -6.57 2.47 1.34
CA ASN A 262 -7.82 1.71 1.25
C ASN A 262 -8.01 0.63 2.33
N THR A 263 -7.25 0.70 3.42
CA THR A 263 -7.41 -0.25 4.52
C THR A 263 -8.78 -0.08 5.16
N ARG A 264 -9.54 -1.17 5.18
CA ARG A 264 -10.88 -1.25 5.77
C ARG A 264 -10.74 -1.50 7.27
N LEU A 265 -11.70 -1.03 8.05
CA LEU A 265 -11.73 -1.26 9.50
C LEU A 265 -11.73 -2.76 9.85
N SER A 266 -12.25 -3.60 8.96
CA SER A 266 -12.34 -5.05 9.11
C SER A 266 -11.12 -5.83 8.57
N ASP A 267 -10.12 -5.16 7.97
CA ASP A 267 -8.98 -5.87 7.37
C ASP A 267 -8.12 -6.63 8.40
N TYR A 268 -8.18 -6.20 9.66
CA TYR A 268 -7.51 -6.87 10.78
C TYR A 268 -8.43 -7.75 11.64
N ASP A 269 -9.70 -7.94 11.25
CA ASP A 269 -10.63 -8.85 11.94
C ASP A 269 -10.13 -10.30 11.96
N GLU A 270 -9.20 -10.63 11.06
CA GLU A 270 -8.54 -11.94 11.07
C GLU A 270 -7.82 -12.22 12.40
N LEU A 271 -7.37 -11.20 13.13
CA LEU A 271 -6.86 -11.34 14.49
C LEU A 271 -7.95 -11.81 15.47
N ALA A 272 -9.16 -11.26 15.38
CA ALA A 272 -10.29 -11.68 16.20
C ALA A 272 -10.71 -13.13 15.88
N ARG A 273 -10.65 -13.51 14.60
CA ARG A 273 -10.97 -14.87 14.14
C ARG A 273 -9.93 -15.89 14.62
N MET A 274 -8.65 -15.49 14.66
CA MET A 274 -7.54 -16.31 15.16
C MET A 274 -7.55 -16.46 16.68
N PHE A 275 -8.05 -15.47 17.42
CA PHE A 275 -8.13 -15.48 18.89
C PHE A 275 -9.56 -15.21 19.40
N PRO A 276 -10.49 -16.17 19.26
CA PRO A 276 -11.83 -16.03 19.80
C PRO A 276 -11.80 -15.71 21.30
N GLY A 277 -12.51 -14.66 21.72
CA GLY A 277 -12.55 -14.22 23.12
C GLY A 277 -11.43 -13.28 23.56
N HIS A 278 -10.63 -12.73 22.63
CA HIS A 278 -9.63 -11.72 22.96
C HIS A 278 -10.21 -10.51 23.70
N ARG A 279 -9.39 -9.89 24.55
CA ARG A 279 -9.80 -8.79 25.45
C ARG A 279 -9.75 -7.41 24.81
N GLY A 280 -9.64 -7.36 23.48
CA GLY A 280 -9.47 -6.14 22.68
C GLY A 280 -8.06 -6.04 22.11
N VAL A 281 -7.94 -5.58 20.87
CA VAL A 281 -6.65 -5.34 20.21
C VAL A 281 -6.69 -4.01 19.49
N GLU A 282 -5.75 -3.12 19.77
CA GLU A 282 -5.47 -1.95 18.96
C GLU A 282 -4.24 -2.21 18.09
N VAL A 283 -4.32 -1.87 16.80
CA VAL A 283 -3.16 -1.79 15.91
C VAL A 283 -2.95 -0.33 15.51
N VAL A 284 -1.83 0.24 15.97
CA VAL A 284 -1.45 1.63 15.74
C VAL A 284 -0.46 1.69 14.58
N MET A 285 -0.88 2.26 13.45
CA MET A 285 -0.04 2.43 12.25
C MET A 285 0.73 3.75 12.35
N VAL A 286 2.06 3.71 12.45
CA VAL A 286 2.90 4.89 12.63
C VAL A 286 3.91 5.02 11.49
N GLY A 287 3.87 6.13 10.77
CA GLY A 287 4.85 6.43 9.72
C GLY A 287 4.58 7.74 8.98
N VAL A 288 5.59 8.20 8.23
CA VAL A 288 5.55 9.50 7.53
C VAL A 288 4.61 9.51 6.32
N ASP A 289 4.39 8.33 5.72
CA ASP A 289 3.59 8.12 4.51
C ASP A 289 2.25 7.43 4.82
N VAL A 290 1.81 7.49 6.08
CA VAL A 290 0.44 7.14 6.47
C VAL A 290 -0.53 8.06 5.70
N VAL A 291 -1.48 7.45 5.01
CA VAL A 291 -2.45 8.16 4.17
C VAL A 291 -3.71 8.55 4.96
N ASP A 292 -4.32 9.66 4.54
CA ASP A 292 -5.58 10.10 5.11
C ASP A 292 -6.72 9.13 4.77
N GLY A 293 -7.54 8.75 5.75
CA GLY A 293 -8.60 7.76 5.54
C GLY A 293 -9.34 7.35 6.82
N PRO A 294 -10.21 6.33 6.75
CA PRO A 294 -10.96 5.83 7.91
C PRO A 294 -10.10 5.45 9.12
N LEU A 295 -8.81 5.16 8.88
CA LEU A 295 -7.80 4.80 9.88
C LEU A 295 -7.09 5.99 10.54
N MET A 296 -7.25 7.23 10.06
CA MET A 296 -6.66 8.44 10.66
C MET A 296 -7.32 8.87 11.97
N ARG A 297 -7.84 7.90 12.72
CA ARG A 297 -8.31 8.12 14.08
C ARG A 297 -7.10 8.14 15.00
N PRO A 298 -7.09 9.05 15.99
CA PRO A 298 -5.99 9.14 16.93
C PRO A 298 -5.86 7.82 17.72
N PRO A 299 -4.63 7.44 18.10
CA PRO A 299 -4.39 6.30 18.98
C PRO A 299 -5.16 6.42 20.30
N LEU A 300 -5.53 5.28 20.88
CA LEU A 300 -6.36 5.27 22.07
C LEU A 300 -5.53 5.35 23.36
N ALA A 301 -5.92 6.25 24.25
CA ALA A 301 -5.45 6.27 25.64
C ALA A 301 -6.12 5.20 26.52
N VAL A 302 -7.27 4.67 26.06
CA VAL A 302 -8.09 3.68 26.79
C VAL A 302 -8.11 2.37 26.02
N PRO A 303 -8.03 1.21 26.71
CA PRO A 303 -8.06 -0.09 26.04
C PRO A 303 -9.32 -0.31 25.18
N VAL A 304 -9.13 -1.02 24.06
CA VAL A 304 -10.22 -1.47 23.19
C VAL A 304 -11.14 -2.44 23.95
N PRO A 305 -12.47 -2.37 23.77
CA PRO A 305 -13.39 -3.33 24.37
C PRO A 305 -13.11 -4.79 23.95
N PRO A 306 -13.48 -5.78 24.79
CA PRO A 306 -13.37 -7.19 24.44
C PRO A 306 -14.05 -7.54 23.10
N GLY A 307 -13.41 -8.38 22.31
CA GLY A 307 -13.88 -8.76 20.97
C GLY A 307 -13.67 -7.70 19.87
N GLY A 308 -13.20 -6.50 20.19
CA GLY A 308 -12.94 -5.44 19.22
C GLY A 308 -11.50 -5.42 18.71
N VAL A 309 -11.33 -5.36 17.37
CA VAL A 309 -10.06 -4.97 16.75
C VAL A 309 -10.20 -3.53 16.29
N TYR A 310 -9.34 -2.65 16.81
CA TYR A 310 -9.35 -1.24 16.50
C TYR A 310 -8.09 -0.87 15.72
N LEU A 311 -8.27 -0.07 14.68
CA LEU A 311 -7.17 0.45 13.88
C LEU A 311 -7.08 1.96 14.10
N SER A 312 -5.89 2.43 14.47
CA SER A 312 -5.55 3.83 14.65
C SER A 312 -4.27 4.15 13.91
N SER A 313 -3.94 5.44 13.75
CA SER A 313 -2.71 5.81 13.10
C SER A 313 -2.14 7.15 13.56
N TYR A 314 -0.85 7.32 13.28
CA TYR A 314 -0.12 8.56 13.52
C TYR A 314 0.80 8.84 12.33
N LYS A 315 0.61 10.00 11.69
CA LYS A 315 1.43 10.44 10.58
C LYS A 315 2.65 11.21 11.09
N GLY A 316 3.81 10.57 11.10
CA GLY A 316 5.06 11.15 11.58
C GLY A 316 6.13 10.11 11.86
N LEU A 317 7.27 10.54 12.40
CA LEU A 317 8.34 9.63 12.80
C LEU A 317 7.94 8.90 14.07
N TYR A 318 8.44 7.68 14.24
CA TYR A 318 8.08 6.86 15.41
C TYR A 318 8.54 7.48 16.74
N HIS A 319 9.68 8.19 16.76
CA HIS A 319 10.13 8.90 17.98
C HIS A 319 9.23 10.09 18.30
N ASP A 320 8.78 10.87 17.30
CA ASP A 320 7.82 11.95 17.51
C ASP A 320 6.50 11.42 18.08
N PHE A 321 6.01 10.29 17.53
CA PHE A 321 4.84 9.60 18.07
C PHE A 321 5.06 9.16 19.53
N TRP A 322 6.22 8.56 19.82
CA TRP A 322 6.54 8.09 21.15
C TRP A 322 6.55 9.22 22.17
N GLU A 323 7.31 10.29 21.91
CA GLU A 323 7.45 11.44 22.80
C GLU A 323 6.12 12.22 22.93
N SER A 324 5.43 12.45 21.82
CA SER A 324 4.22 13.29 21.83
C SER A 324 2.95 12.57 22.26
N GLN A 325 2.84 11.25 22.08
CA GLN A 325 1.62 10.49 22.38
C GLN A 325 1.80 9.49 23.52
N VAL A 326 2.87 8.67 23.49
CA VAL A 326 3.04 7.57 24.45
C VAL A 326 3.53 8.10 25.80
N GLU A 327 4.52 8.99 25.81
CA GLU A 327 5.06 9.57 27.05
C GLU A 327 4.07 10.53 27.72
N THR A 328 3.27 11.23 26.93
CA THR A 328 2.19 12.12 27.40
C THR A 328 0.90 11.38 27.78
N LYS A 329 0.87 10.04 27.63
CA LYS A 329 -0.28 9.16 27.93
C LYS A 329 -1.54 9.43 27.08
N LEU A 330 -1.36 10.00 25.90
CA LEU A 330 -2.40 10.12 24.87
C LEU A 330 -2.54 8.82 24.05
N ALA A 331 -1.50 7.99 24.03
CA ALA A 331 -1.50 6.64 23.46
C ALA A 331 -0.97 5.61 24.47
N SER A 332 -1.46 4.38 24.38
CA SER A 332 -0.96 3.27 25.19
C SER A 332 0.45 2.84 24.80
N ARG A 333 1.24 2.31 25.76
CA ARG A 333 2.53 1.67 25.43
C ARG A 333 2.27 0.36 24.67
N PRO A 334 3.13 -0.01 23.70
CA PRO A 334 2.91 -1.22 22.92
C PRO A 334 3.27 -2.48 23.71
N ASP A 335 2.49 -3.54 23.48
CA ASP A 335 2.85 -4.91 23.82
C ASP A 335 3.76 -5.56 22.77
N LEU A 336 3.65 -5.10 21.51
CA LEU A 336 4.44 -5.56 20.39
C LEU A 336 4.69 -4.40 19.41
N VAL A 337 5.90 -4.35 18.85
CA VAL A 337 6.29 -3.40 17.80
C VAL A 337 6.74 -4.20 16.58
N VAL A 338 6.17 -3.93 15.41
CA VAL A 338 6.43 -4.66 14.16
C VAL A 338 6.69 -3.70 13.01
N GLY A 339 7.69 -3.99 12.18
CA GLY A 339 7.87 -3.32 10.88
C GLY A 339 7.66 -4.31 9.75
N PHE A 340 6.73 -4.01 8.82
CA PHE A 340 6.55 -4.80 7.60
C PHE A 340 7.45 -4.28 6.47
N HIS A 341 7.35 -2.98 6.20
CA HIS A 341 8.16 -2.26 5.22
C HIS A 341 8.71 -0.97 5.84
N PRO A 342 9.53 -1.04 6.92
CA PRO A 342 9.82 0.10 7.78
C PRO A 342 10.77 1.18 7.19
N GLY A 343 10.92 1.25 5.86
CA GLY A 343 11.85 2.15 5.16
C GLY A 343 12.91 1.43 4.34
#